data_AF-A0A326G8F7-F1
#
_entry.id   AF-A0A326G8F7-F1
#
_cell.length_a   1.000
_cell.length_b   1.000
_cell.length_c   1.000
_cell.angle_alpha   90.00
_cell.angle_beta   90.00
_cell.angle_gamma   90.00
#
_symmetry.space_group_name_H-M   'P 1'
#
loop_
_entity.id
_entity.type
_entity.pdbx_description
1 polymer ?
#
loop_
_entity_poly.entity_id
_entity_poly.type
_entity_poly.pdbx_seq_one_letter_code
_entity_poly.pdbx_strand_id
1 'polypeptide(L)' 'QEPPIDERTVDVWVGRLRRALRSAGAGEPIRTVRSLGYVYDSH' A
#
# COMPACT_ATOMS: atom_id res chain seq x y z
N GLN A 1 -7.54 -12.71 -20.81
CA GLN A 1 -6.98 -11.45 -20.29
C GLN A 1 -7.56 -11.27 -18.89
N GLU A 2 -6.72 -11.14 -17.87
CA GLU A 2 -7.23 -10.81 -16.53
C GLU A 2 -7.94 -9.45 -16.58
N PRO A 3 -9.10 -9.32 -15.93
CA PRO A 3 -9.83 -8.06 -15.92
C PRO A 3 -8.96 -6.96 -15.29
N PRO A 4 -9.01 -5.72 -15.80
CA PRO A 4 -8.25 -4.62 -15.22
C PRO A 4 -8.69 -4.44 -13.76
N ILE A 5 -7.71 -4.51 -12.85
CA ILE A 5 -7.93 -4.28 -11.42
C ILE A 5 -8.11 -2.78 -11.22
N ASP A 6 -9.23 -2.39 -10.61
CA ASP A 6 -9.52 -1.00 -10.26
C ASP A 6 -8.46 -0.46 -9.27
N GLU A 7 -7.94 0.73 -9.53
CA GLU A 7 -7.03 1.46 -8.64
C GLU A 7 -7.61 1.63 -7.22
N ARG A 8 -8.94 1.77 -7.09
CA ARG A 8 -9.62 1.79 -5.79
C ARG A 8 -9.43 0.50 -4.99
N THR A 9 -9.30 -0.63 -5.69
CA THR A 9 -8.99 -1.91 -5.06
C THR A 9 -7.57 -1.89 -4.50
N VAL A 10 -6.61 -1.35 -5.24
CA VAL A 10 -5.21 -1.20 -4.77
C VAL A 10 -5.16 -0.35 -3.50
N ASP A 11 -5.87 0.77 -3.45
CA ASP A 11 -5.95 1.64 -2.27
C ASP A 11 -6.42 0.88 -1.02
N VAL A 12 -7.45 0.04 -1.17
CA VAL A 12 -7.97 -0.80 -0.07
C VAL A 12 -6.92 -1.80 0.42
N TRP A 13 -6.24 -2.49 -0.50
CA TRP A 13 -5.21 -3.46 -0.13
C TRP A 13 -3.99 -2.79 0.52
N VAL A 14 -3.57 -1.63 0.03
CA VAL A 14 -2.49 -0.86 0.62
C VAL A 14 -2.88 -0.35 2.02
N GLY A 15 -4.12 0.11 2.20
CA GLY A 15 -4.64 0.49 3.53
C GLY A 15 -4.63 -0.67 4.52
N ARG A 16 -5.05 -1.86 4.10
CA ARG A 16 -5.01 -3.09 4.91
C ARG A 16 -3.58 -3.47 5.28
N LEU A 17 -2.66 -3.43 4.32
CA LEU A 17 -1.26 -3.76 4.53
C LEU A 17 -0.58 -2.78 5.51
N ARG A 18 -0.80 -1.48 5.36
CA ARG A 18 -0.31 -0.46 6.31
C ARG A 18 -0.77 -0.74 7.74
N ARG A 19 -2.05 -1.09 7.92
CA ARG A 19 -2.59 -1.43 9.24
C ARG A 19 -1.94 -2.68 9.81
N ALA A 20 -1.77 -3.73 9.01
CA ALA A 20 -1.14 -4.98 9.43
C ALA A 20 0.33 -4.76 9.85
N LEU A 21 1.10 -4.01 9.07
CA LEU A 21 2.51 -3.70 9.36
C LEU A 21 2.66 -2.88 10.64
N ARG A 22 1.80 -1.86 10.82
CA ARG A 22 1.79 -1.08 12.06
C ARG A 22 1.48 -1.96 13.28
N SER A 23 0.48 -2.84 13.18
CA SER A 23 0.14 -3.78 14.25
C SER A 23 1.27 -4.77 14.55
N ALA A 24 2.09 -5.13 13.56
CA ALA A 24 3.25 -6.00 13.70
C ALA A 24 4.50 -5.27 14.26
N GLY A 25 4.43 -3.97 14.55
CA GLY A 25 5.57 -3.18 15.03
C GLY A 25 6.57 -2.77 13.94
N ALA A 26 6.22 -2.94 12.66
CA ALA A 26 7.10 -2.63 11.53
C ALA A 26 7.12 -1.13 11.15
N GLY A 27 6.47 -0.26 11.94
CA GLY A 27 6.39 1.17 11.67
C GLY A 27 5.51 1.50 10.45
N GLU A 28 5.94 2.48 9.65
CA GLU A 28 5.19 2.98 8.48
C GLU A 28 6.01 2.90 7.18
N PRO A 29 6.38 1.70 6.70
CA PRO A 29 7.30 1.55 5.57
C PRO A 29 6.63 1.85 4.22
N ILE A 30 5.30 1.99 4.14
CA ILE A 30 4.60 2.24 2.86
C ILE A 30 4.20 3.71 2.75
N ARG A 31 4.86 4.46 1.87
CA ARG A 31 4.56 5.87 1.58
C ARG A 31 3.76 6.04 0.30
N THR A 32 2.98 7.12 0.23
CA THR A 32 2.26 7.52 -0.98
C THR A 32 3.12 8.50 -1.77
N VAL A 33 3.39 8.18 -3.04
CA VAL A 33 3.98 9.09 -4.01
C VAL A 33 2.82 9.67 -4.83
N ARG A 34 2.52 10.95 -4.62
CA ARG A 34 1.41 11.62 -5.31
C ARG A 34 1.54 11.43 -6.82
N SER A 35 0.42 11.13 -7.47
CA SER A 35 0.31 10.85 -8.92
C SER A 35 1.14 9.68 -9.48
N LEU A 36 1.82 8.90 -8.63
CA LEU A 36 2.65 7.77 -9.06
C LEU A 36 2.29 6.45 -8.35
N GLY A 37 1.74 6.50 -7.13
CA GLY A 37 1.29 5.32 -6.40
C GLY A 37 1.96 5.16 -5.05
N TYR A 38 2.50 3.97 -4.77
CA TYR A 38 3.00 3.59 -3.46
C TYR A 38 4.44 3.10 -3.52
N VAL A 39 5.21 3.38 -2.48
CA VAL A 39 6.59 2.89 -2.33
C VAL A 39 6.75 2.22 -0.98
N TYR A 40 7.46 1.09 -0.97
CA TYR A 40 7.96 0.46 0.24
C TYR A 40 9.38 0.98 0.51
N ASP A 41 9.56 1.65 1.64
CA ASP A 41 10.85 2.11 2.14
C ASP A 41 11.14 1.46 3.49
N SER A 42 12.21 0.67 3.54
CA SER A 42 12.69 -0.06 4.71
C SER A 42 14.07 0.40 5.17
N HIS A 43 14.52 1.57 4.70
CA HIS A 43 15.78 2.17 5.10
C HIS A 43 15.67 2.99 6.39
#